data_AF-A0A937ELK2-F1
#
_entry.id   AF-A0A937ELK2-F1
#
_cell.length_a   1.000
_cell.length_b   1.000
_cell.length_c   1.000
_cell.angle_alpha   90.00
_cell.angle_beta   90.00
_cell.angle_gamma   90.00
#
_symmetry.space_group_name_H-M   'P 1'
#
loop_
_entity.id
_entity.type
_entity.pdbx_description
1 polymer ?
#
loop_
_entity_poly.entity_id
_entity_poly.type
_entity_poly.pdbx_seq_one_letter_code
_entity_poly.pdbx_strand_id
1 'polypeptide(L)'
;MADGLAVSLPLAPDWDAAWLELHIEELSEDLETGESVGDEYRENVRHASRKAHLAEHEQWGRLEGLDRVSSGAELWARCADFFPNLQFLDRVQADLENLDPKWFKGARQLLRQLQATAARWDPVTSPTGPHWEAPNIRGEHENARKDRIWKDNGKDECFQLHGNLNRGAGWIYFRLVHEEKAIRIAHIGRHL
;
A
#
# COMPACT_ATOMS: atom_id res chain seq x y z
N MET A 1 11.17 14.91 -8.67
CA MET A 1 9.99 15.66 -8.16
C MET A 1 9.84 15.42 -6.67
N ALA A 2 9.35 16.41 -5.93
CA ALA A 2 9.21 16.34 -4.48
C ALA A 2 8.08 15.37 -4.10
N ASP A 3 8.42 14.22 -3.56
CA ASP A 3 7.46 13.28 -2.97
C ASP A 3 7.02 13.82 -1.60
N GLY A 4 6.17 14.85 -1.62
CA GLY A 4 5.84 15.65 -0.45
C GLY A 4 4.51 16.40 -0.56
N LEU A 5 4.24 17.26 0.42
CA LEU A 5 3.04 18.10 0.50
C LEU A 5 3.45 19.56 0.41
N ALA A 6 2.97 20.28 -0.61
CA ALA A 6 3.11 21.71 -0.69
C ALA A 6 2.18 22.39 0.34
N VAL A 7 2.68 23.40 1.04
CA VAL A 7 1.90 24.13 2.04
C VAL A 7 1.97 25.61 1.74
N SER A 8 0.81 26.26 1.68
CA SER A 8 0.69 27.71 1.47
C SER A 8 -0.18 28.36 2.52
N LEU A 9 -0.11 29.69 2.60
CA LEU A 9 -1.05 30.48 3.37
C LEU A 9 -2.29 30.75 2.51
N PRO A 10 -3.52 30.77 3.09
CA PRO A 10 -4.76 30.98 2.34
C PRO A 10 -4.96 32.47 1.99
N LEU A 11 -4.02 33.04 1.24
CA LEU A 11 -3.97 34.46 0.87
C LEU A 11 -4.73 34.76 -0.43
N ALA A 12 -4.99 33.75 -1.26
CA ALA A 12 -5.80 33.86 -2.47
C ALA A 12 -6.68 32.60 -2.65
N PRO A 13 -7.83 32.71 -3.34
CA PRO A 13 -8.73 31.59 -3.58
C PRO A 13 -8.07 30.40 -4.29
N ASP A 14 -7.11 30.67 -5.19
CA ASP A 14 -6.41 29.63 -5.95
C ASP A 14 -5.60 28.67 -5.06
N TRP A 15 -5.24 29.11 -3.84
CA TRP A 15 -4.58 28.28 -2.85
C TRP A 15 -5.57 27.46 -2.01
N ASP A 16 -6.88 27.71 -2.08
CA ASP A 16 -7.92 27.00 -1.32
C ASP A 16 -8.29 25.66 -1.97
N ALA A 17 -7.28 24.83 -2.25
CA ALA A 17 -7.41 23.52 -2.88
C ALA A 17 -6.48 22.49 -2.23
N ALA A 18 -6.88 21.21 -2.28
CA ALA A 18 -6.06 20.08 -1.85
C ALA A 18 -5.04 19.63 -2.89
N TRP A 19 -5.22 20.05 -4.15
CA TRP A 19 -4.31 19.77 -5.25
C TRP A 19 -4.06 21.06 -6.03
N LEU A 20 -2.84 21.22 -6.55
CA LEU A 20 -2.48 22.32 -7.43
C LEU A 20 -1.96 21.78 -8.75
N GLU A 21 -2.48 22.30 -9.85
CA GLU A 21 -1.89 22.11 -11.17
C GLU A 21 -0.76 23.12 -11.35
N LEU A 22 0.46 22.63 -11.50
CA LEU A 22 1.64 23.43 -11.80
C LEU A 22 1.88 23.44 -13.30
N HIS A 23 2.21 24.61 -13.84
CA HIS A 23 2.87 24.74 -15.14
C HIS A 23 4.37 24.77 -14.90
N ILE A 24 5.09 23.78 -15.43
CA ILE A 24 6.52 23.59 -15.20
C ILE A 24 7.24 23.82 -16.53
N GLU A 25 8.21 24.73 -16.51
CA GLU A 25 9.17 24.97 -17.58
C GLU A 25 10.54 24.49 -17.09
N GLU A 26 11.07 23.45 -17.70
CA GLU A 26 12.34 22.83 -17.36
C GLU A 26 13.37 23.12 -18.45
N LEU A 27 14.48 23.77 -18.08
CA LEU A 27 15.59 24.02 -19.00
C LEU A 27 16.66 22.94 -18.79
N SER A 28 16.93 22.16 -19.82
CA SER A 28 17.99 21.16 -19.85
C SER A 28 19.00 21.47 -20.96
N GLU A 29 20.13 20.78 -20.96
CA GLU A 29 21.14 20.88 -22.02
C GLU A 29 21.09 19.59 -22.84
N ASP A 30 20.99 19.72 -24.16
CA ASP A 30 21.07 18.59 -25.07
C ASP A 30 22.48 17.97 -24.97
N LEU A 31 22.53 16.67 -24.65
CA LEU A 31 23.79 15.97 -24.40
C LEU A 31 24.65 15.78 -25.66
N GLU A 32 24.08 15.92 -26.86
CA GLU A 32 24.78 15.79 -28.13
C GLU A 32 25.20 17.16 -28.69
N THR A 33 24.36 18.19 -28.57
CA THR A 33 24.59 19.51 -29.19
C THR A 33 25.08 20.57 -28.22
N GLY A 34 24.86 20.40 -26.90
CA GLY A 34 25.16 21.40 -25.88
C GLY A 34 24.21 22.61 -25.90
N GLU A 35 23.12 22.55 -26.67
CA GLU A 35 22.13 23.62 -26.72
C GLU A 35 21.14 23.51 -25.56
N SER A 36 20.65 24.67 -25.07
CA SER A 36 19.59 24.68 -24.06
C SER A 36 18.25 24.30 -24.69
N VAL A 37 17.63 23.25 -24.17
CA VAL A 37 16.29 22.77 -24.55
C VAL A 37 15.33 23.07 -23.42
N GLY A 38 14.18 23.67 -23.75
CA GLY A 38 13.09 23.91 -22.81
C GLY A 38 11.98 22.90 -22.99
N ASP A 39 11.62 22.19 -21.91
CA ASP A 39 10.47 21.31 -21.84
C ASP A 39 9.37 21.96 -21.01
N GLU A 40 8.13 21.92 -21.51
CA GLU A 40 6.96 22.43 -20.80
C GLU A 40 5.98 21.30 -20.51
N TYR A 41 5.54 21.19 -19.26
CA TYR A 41 4.53 20.20 -18.86
C TYR A 41 3.70 20.67 -17.67
N ARG A 42 2.60 19.94 -17.45
CA ARG A 42 1.71 20.16 -16.30
C ARG A 42 1.81 19.01 -15.33
N GLU A 43 1.82 19.32 -14.04
CA GLU A 43 1.85 18.33 -12.97
C GLU A 43 0.86 18.70 -11.86
N ASN A 44 0.12 17.72 -11.36
CA ASN A 44 -0.71 17.90 -10.18
C ASN A 44 0.08 17.52 -8.93
N VAL A 45 0.27 18.49 -8.02
CA VAL A 45 0.97 18.28 -6.76
C VAL A 45 0.01 18.29 -5.58
N ARG A 46 0.31 17.48 -4.56
CA ARG A 46 -0.44 17.51 -3.29
C ARG A 46 -0.22 18.84 -2.61
N HIS A 47 -1.31 19.44 -2.15
CA HIS A 47 -1.28 20.75 -1.54
C HIS A 47 -2.20 20.84 -0.30
N ALA A 48 -1.86 21.71 0.64
CA ALA A 48 -2.74 22.10 1.72
C ALA A 48 -2.51 23.56 2.11
N SER A 49 -3.56 24.39 2.06
CA SER A 49 -3.58 25.72 2.69
C SER A 49 -4.43 25.75 3.97
N ARG A 50 -5.24 24.70 4.19
CA ARG A 50 -6.09 24.52 5.37
C ARG A 50 -6.02 23.08 5.86
N LYS A 51 -6.27 22.87 7.16
CA LYS A 51 -6.31 21.54 7.77
C LYS A 51 -7.32 20.60 7.09
N ALA A 52 -8.43 21.14 6.59
CA ALA A 52 -9.45 20.34 5.91
C ALA A 52 -8.91 19.61 4.66
N HIS A 53 -7.92 20.18 3.96
CA HIS A 53 -7.33 19.57 2.76
C HIS A 53 -6.52 18.31 3.08
N LEU A 54 -6.07 18.15 4.34
CA LEU A 54 -5.30 16.97 4.76
C LEU A 54 -6.13 15.69 4.69
N ALA A 55 -7.46 15.78 4.78
CA ALA A 55 -8.35 14.62 4.66
C ALA A 55 -8.20 13.92 3.29
N GLU A 56 -7.99 14.69 2.22
CA GLU A 56 -7.78 14.13 0.88
C GLU A 56 -6.43 13.40 0.74
N HIS A 57 -5.47 13.75 1.59
CA HIS A 57 -4.11 13.20 1.56
C HIS A 57 -3.85 12.15 2.63
N GLU A 58 -4.85 11.81 3.46
CA GLU A 58 -4.66 10.96 4.64
C GLU A 58 -4.08 9.59 4.26
N GLN A 59 -4.61 8.96 3.21
CA GLN A 59 -4.13 7.65 2.76
C GLN A 59 -2.66 7.71 2.33
N TRP A 60 -2.24 8.76 1.62
CA TRP A 60 -0.85 8.96 1.24
C TRP A 60 0.02 9.25 2.47
N GLY A 61 -0.38 10.20 3.32
CA GLY A 61 0.36 10.63 4.49
C GLY A 61 0.54 9.53 5.55
N ARG A 62 -0.40 8.57 5.64
CA ARG A 62 -0.22 7.39 6.50
C ARG A 62 0.92 6.51 6.04
N LEU A 63 1.08 6.37 4.71
CA LEU A 63 2.13 5.55 4.10
C LEU A 63 3.47 6.30 4.01
N GLU A 64 3.48 7.62 4.23
CA GLU A 64 4.72 8.39 4.35
C GLU A 64 5.59 7.86 5.49
N GLY A 65 6.87 7.68 5.19
CA GLY A 65 7.83 7.06 6.11
C GLY A 65 7.72 5.54 6.24
N LEU A 66 6.75 4.86 5.61
CA LEU A 66 6.75 3.40 5.49
C LEU A 66 8.06 2.92 4.85
N ASP A 67 8.56 3.66 3.85
CA ASP A 67 9.81 3.32 3.17
C ASP A 67 11.06 3.41 4.06
N ARG A 68 10.98 4.13 5.20
CA ARG A 68 12.04 4.25 6.20
C ARG A 68 12.03 3.09 7.22
N VAL A 69 10.92 2.38 7.34
CA VAL A 69 10.82 1.20 8.22
C VAL A 69 11.77 0.12 7.71
N SER A 70 12.67 -0.37 8.57
CA SER A 70 13.77 -1.26 8.17
C SER A 70 13.70 -2.66 8.77
N SER A 71 12.70 -2.95 9.62
CA SER A 71 12.54 -4.27 10.24
C SER A 71 11.08 -4.67 10.42
N GLY A 72 10.82 -5.98 10.56
CA GLY A 72 9.49 -6.51 10.85
C GLY A 72 8.92 -6.06 12.18
N ALA A 73 9.76 -5.95 13.22
CA ALA A 73 9.35 -5.45 14.53
C ALA A 73 8.90 -3.98 14.47
N GLU A 74 9.64 -3.14 13.76
CA GLU A 74 9.28 -1.73 13.56
C GLU A 74 7.99 -1.60 12.72
N LEU A 75 7.83 -2.44 11.70
CA LEU A 75 6.60 -2.47 10.90
C LEU A 75 5.40 -2.89 11.75
N TRP A 76 5.54 -3.93 12.58
CA TRP A 76 4.47 -4.43 13.43
C TRP A 76 4.01 -3.39 14.45
N ALA A 77 4.96 -2.69 15.09
CA ALA A 77 4.66 -1.66 16.09
C ALA A 77 3.76 -0.51 15.56
N ARG A 78 3.74 -0.30 14.24
CA ARG A 78 2.97 0.75 13.56
C ARG A 78 1.99 0.18 12.54
N CYS A 79 1.70 -1.12 12.61
CA CYS A 79 0.95 -1.84 11.59
C CYS A 79 -0.46 -1.26 11.42
N ALA A 80 -1.14 -0.98 12.53
CA ALA A 80 -2.48 -0.38 12.53
C ALA A 80 -2.50 1.06 11.97
N ASP A 81 -1.40 1.80 12.13
CA ASP A 81 -1.29 3.17 11.61
C ASP A 81 -1.14 3.17 10.09
N PHE A 82 -0.27 2.29 9.59
CA PHE A 82 0.04 2.15 8.16
C PHE A 82 -1.06 1.43 7.38
N PHE A 83 -1.69 0.42 7.99
CA PHE A 83 -2.61 -0.50 7.31
C PHE A 83 -3.96 -0.63 8.02
N PRO A 84 -4.72 0.47 8.19
CA PRO A 84 -5.97 0.45 8.96
C PRO A 84 -7.09 -0.39 8.32
N ASN A 85 -6.97 -0.78 7.04
CA ASN A 85 -7.94 -1.62 6.35
C ASN A 85 -7.46 -3.07 6.20
N LEU A 86 -6.29 -3.39 6.77
CA LEU A 86 -5.79 -4.73 6.91
C LEU A 86 -5.97 -5.20 8.36
N GLN A 87 -6.27 -6.48 8.48
CA GLN A 87 -6.38 -7.15 9.77
C GLN A 87 -5.37 -8.28 9.81
N PHE A 88 -4.78 -8.52 10.96
CA PHE A 88 -3.69 -9.48 11.10
C PHE A 88 -4.07 -10.50 12.17
N LEU A 89 -3.86 -11.78 11.88
CA LEU A 89 -3.89 -12.78 12.95
C LEU A 89 -2.71 -12.56 13.89
N ASP A 90 -2.86 -12.90 15.17
CA ASP A 90 -1.84 -12.67 16.22
C ASP A 90 -0.46 -13.24 15.84
N ARG A 91 -0.45 -14.39 15.16
CA ARG A 91 0.78 -15.05 14.71
C ARG A 91 1.61 -14.22 13.73
N VAL A 92 0.98 -13.28 13.01
CA VAL A 92 1.66 -12.50 11.96
C VAL A 92 2.73 -11.58 12.56
N GLN A 93 2.62 -11.22 13.85
CA GLN A 93 3.69 -10.57 14.57
C GLN A 93 5.00 -11.36 14.47
N ALA A 94 4.95 -12.64 14.86
CA ALA A 94 6.13 -13.51 14.84
C ALA A 94 6.61 -13.76 13.41
N ASP A 95 5.70 -13.86 12.44
CA ASP A 95 6.04 -13.99 11.02
C ASP A 95 6.85 -12.78 10.52
N LEU A 96 6.45 -11.55 10.88
CA LEU A 96 7.17 -10.32 10.53
C LEU A 96 8.50 -10.18 11.26
N GLU A 97 8.52 -10.40 12.58
CA GLU A 97 9.72 -10.29 13.41
C GLU A 97 10.82 -11.25 12.96
N ASN A 98 10.44 -12.45 12.48
CA ASN A 98 11.37 -13.47 12.00
C ASN A 98 11.51 -13.50 10.46
N LEU A 99 10.97 -12.50 9.77
CA LEU A 99 10.99 -12.46 8.30
C LEU A 99 12.42 -12.30 7.79
N ASP A 100 12.80 -13.13 6.82
CA ASP A 100 14.09 -13.01 6.14
C ASP A 100 14.22 -11.59 5.54
N PRO A 101 15.28 -10.81 5.86
CA PRO A 101 15.45 -9.45 5.38
C PRO A 101 15.33 -9.30 3.86
N LYS A 102 15.68 -10.35 3.09
CA LYS A 102 15.55 -10.33 1.62
C LYS A 102 14.09 -10.27 1.12
N TRP A 103 13.12 -10.62 1.97
CA TRP A 103 11.70 -10.58 1.67
C TRP A 103 11.00 -9.37 2.29
N PHE A 104 11.62 -8.71 3.27
CA PHE A 104 11.02 -7.61 4.00
C PHE A 104 10.56 -6.46 3.09
N LYS A 105 11.40 -6.05 2.13
CA LYS A 105 11.02 -5.03 1.13
C LYS A 105 9.79 -5.45 0.32
N GLY A 106 9.73 -6.72 -0.07
CA GLY A 106 8.58 -7.29 -0.78
C GLY A 106 7.32 -7.33 0.07
N ALA A 107 7.44 -7.72 1.33
CA ALA A 107 6.31 -7.77 2.27
C ALA A 107 5.73 -6.38 2.51
N ARG A 108 6.60 -5.41 2.77
CA ARG A 108 6.22 -4.00 2.92
C ARG A 108 5.49 -3.47 1.68
N GLN A 109 6.02 -3.74 0.49
CA GLN A 109 5.40 -3.34 -0.76
C GLN A 109 4.03 -3.99 -0.98
N LEU A 110 3.94 -5.30 -0.75
CA LEU A 110 2.69 -6.03 -0.97
C LEU A 110 1.61 -5.62 0.05
N LEU A 111 1.97 -5.42 1.32
CA LEU A 111 1.05 -4.89 2.32
C LEU A 111 0.56 -3.48 1.95
N ARG A 112 1.44 -2.61 1.45
CA ARG A 112 1.04 -1.29 0.94
C ARG A 112 0.01 -1.40 -0.19
N GLN A 113 0.21 -2.32 -1.13
CA GLN A 113 -0.73 -2.55 -2.23
C GLN A 113 -2.05 -3.14 -1.75
N LEU A 114 -2.02 -4.13 -0.84
CA LEU A 114 -3.21 -4.71 -0.25
C LEU A 114 -4.01 -3.68 0.55
N GLN A 115 -3.35 -2.80 1.30
CA GLN A 115 -3.99 -1.69 2.00
C GLN A 115 -4.70 -0.74 1.03
N ALA A 116 -4.07 -0.41 -0.11
CA ALA A 116 -4.69 0.43 -1.14
C ALA A 116 -5.89 -0.27 -1.81
N THR A 117 -5.79 -1.58 -2.07
CA THR A 117 -6.91 -2.38 -2.55
C THR A 117 -8.06 -2.41 -1.56
N ALA A 118 -7.80 -2.69 -0.28
CA ALA A 118 -8.83 -2.76 0.76
C ALA A 118 -9.55 -1.42 0.94
N ALA A 119 -8.80 -0.30 0.94
CA ALA A 119 -9.38 1.03 1.09
C ALA A 119 -10.34 1.45 -0.04
N ARG A 120 -10.21 0.86 -1.24
CA ARG A 120 -11.09 1.13 -2.40
C ARG A 120 -12.15 0.07 -2.62
N TRP A 121 -12.06 -1.06 -1.93
CA TRP A 121 -12.97 -2.17 -2.14
C TRP A 121 -14.31 -1.93 -1.46
N ASP A 122 -15.39 -2.03 -2.22
CA ASP A 122 -16.72 -2.11 -1.67
C ASP A 122 -17.35 -3.48 -1.99
N PRO A 123 -17.60 -4.33 -0.97
CA PRO A 123 -18.15 -5.66 -1.18
C PRO A 123 -19.55 -5.68 -1.81
N VAL A 124 -20.31 -4.57 -1.71
CA VAL A 124 -21.66 -4.46 -2.29
C VAL A 124 -21.59 -4.37 -3.81
N THR A 125 -20.71 -3.51 -4.33
CA THR A 125 -20.55 -3.31 -5.77
C THR A 125 -19.61 -4.34 -6.41
N SER A 126 -18.68 -4.91 -5.64
CA SER A 126 -17.70 -5.90 -6.10
C SER A 126 -17.69 -7.14 -5.18
N PRO A 127 -18.75 -7.98 -5.22
CA PRO A 127 -18.93 -9.09 -4.28
C PRO A 127 -17.96 -10.26 -4.54
N THR A 128 -17.48 -10.42 -5.77
CA THR A 128 -16.51 -11.47 -6.14
C THR A 128 -15.07 -11.15 -5.76
N GLY A 129 -14.80 -9.92 -5.33
CA GLY A 129 -13.49 -9.44 -4.92
C GLY A 129 -13.10 -8.12 -5.59
N PRO A 130 -12.05 -7.45 -5.08
CA PRO A 130 -11.62 -6.15 -5.59
C PRO A 130 -10.79 -6.25 -6.87
N HIS A 131 -10.57 -5.09 -7.50
CA HIS A 131 -9.45 -4.91 -8.40
C HIS A 131 -8.14 -4.83 -7.59
N TRP A 132 -7.17 -5.68 -7.91
CA TRP A 132 -5.92 -5.78 -7.16
C TRP A 132 -4.89 -4.76 -7.65
N GLU A 133 -4.31 -4.00 -6.71
CA GLU A 133 -3.15 -3.14 -6.97
C GLU A 133 -1.86 -3.96 -7.06
N ALA A 134 -1.83 -5.08 -6.33
CA ALA A 134 -0.72 -6.00 -6.36
C ALA A 134 -0.80 -6.85 -7.63
N PRO A 135 0.27 -6.92 -8.44
CA PRO A 135 0.30 -7.84 -9.57
C PRO A 135 0.33 -9.29 -9.05
N ASN A 136 -0.36 -10.18 -9.75
CA ASN A 136 -0.34 -11.63 -9.51
C ASN A 136 -0.92 -12.10 -8.15
N ILE A 137 -1.97 -11.45 -7.64
CA ILE A 137 -2.80 -12.08 -6.61
C ILE A 137 -3.50 -13.30 -7.21
N ARG A 138 -3.37 -14.44 -6.56
CA ARG A 138 -3.91 -15.72 -7.01
C ARG A 138 -4.66 -16.42 -5.89
N GLY A 139 -5.66 -17.19 -6.27
CA GLY A 139 -6.28 -18.18 -5.40
C GLY A 139 -5.48 -19.47 -5.42
N GLU A 140 -5.43 -20.14 -4.26
CA GLU A 140 -4.85 -21.46 -4.12
C GLU A 140 -5.68 -22.51 -4.88
N HIS A 141 -5.00 -23.54 -5.41
CA HIS A 141 -5.68 -24.68 -6.02
C HIS A 141 -6.42 -25.51 -4.95
N GLU A 142 -7.52 -26.15 -5.33
CA GLU A 142 -8.44 -26.85 -4.40
C GLU A 142 -7.73 -27.85 -3.47
N ASN A 143 -6.69 -28.53 -3.97
CA ASN A 143 -5.93 -29.54 -3.23
C ASN A 143 -5.01 -28.98 -2.13
N ALA A 144 -4.61 -27.71 -2.19
CA ALA A 144 -3.72 -27.08 -1.23
C ALA A 144 -4.48 -26.31 -0.12
N ARG A 145 -5.81 -26.19 -0.22
CA ARG A 145 -6.65 -25.48 0.77
C ARG A 145 -6.50 -26.00 2.20
N LYS A 146 -6.28 -27.31 2.37
CA LYS A 146 -6.09 -27.93 3.70
C LYS A 146 -4.90 -27.35 4.47
N ASP A 147 -3.87 -26.93 3.75
CA ASP A 147 -2.63 -26.36 4.32
C ASP A 147 -2.72 -24.82 4.41
N ARG A 148 -3.92 -24.25 4.15
CA ARG A 148 -4.24 -22.82 4.21
C ARG A 148 -5.35 -22.51 5.21
N ILE A 149 -5.53 -23.38 6.21
CA ILE A 149 -6.51 -23.21 7.26
C ILE A 149 -5.81 -22.64 8.49
N TRP A 150 -6.33 -21.52 8.98
CA TRP A 150 -5.87 -20.90 10.22
C TRP A 150 -7.04 -20.60 11.13
N LYS A 151 -6.75 -20.60 12.44
CA LYS A 151 -7.73 -20.15 13.44
C LYS A 151 -7.86 -18.64 13.37
N ASP A 152 -9.08 -18.19 13.18
CA ASP A 152 -9.48 -16.80 13.13
C ASP A 152 -10.72 -16.64 14.02
N ASN A 153 -10.58 -15.92 15.13
CA ASN A 153 -11.61 -15.82 16.18
C ASN A 153 -12.17 -17.18 16.63
N GLY A 154 -11.27 -18.18 16.77
CA GLY A 154 -11.59 -19.52 17.23
C GLY A 154 -12.17 -20.47 16.17
N LYS A 155 -12.48 -19.96 14.96
CA LYS A 155 -12.97 -20.76 13.83
C LYS A 155 -11.85 -21.06 12.85
N ASP A 156 -11.91 -22.24 12.24
CA ASP A 156 -10.98 -22.63 11.20
C ASP A 156 -11.43 -22.00 9.88
N GLU A 157 -10.66 -21.03 9.39
CA GLU A 157 -10.96 -20.25 8.19
C GLU A 157 -9.88 -20.49 7.12
N CYS A 158 -10.30 -20.50 5.85
CA CYS A 158 -9.40 -20.74 4.72
C CYS A 158 -8.87 -19.42 4.15
N PHE A 159 -7.55 -19.23 4.16
CA PHE A 159 -6.87 -18.07 3.60
C PHE A 159 -6.24 -18.43 2.25
N GLN A 160 -7.11 -18.59 1.26
CA GLN A 160 -6.76 -19.10 -0.07
C GLN A 160 -6.10 -18.07 -0.99
N LEU A 161 -6.20 -16.76 -0.71
CA LEU A 161 -5.59 -15.74 -1.56
C LEU A 161 -4.14 -15.53 -1.16
N HIS A 162 -3.30 -15.31 -2.15
CA HIS A 162 -1.90 -15.06 -1.90
C HIS A 162 -1.23 -14.14 -2.91
N GLY A 163 -0.18 -13.47 -2.46
CA GLY A 163 0.72 -12.67 -3.30
C GLY A 163 2.17 -12.98 -2.97
N ASN A 164 3.05 -12.83 -3.96
CA ASN A 164 4.47 -13.17 -3.84
C ASN A 164 5.30 -11.97 -3.34
N LEU A 165 6.24 -12.23 -2.43
CA LEU A 165 7.16 -11.24 -1.85
C LEU A 165 8.38 -10.98 -2.74
N ASN A 166 8.89 -12.03 -3.38
CA ASN A 166 10.02 -12.01 -4.31
C ASN A 166 10.13 -13.38 -5.01
N ARG A 167 10.52 -13.38 -6.30
CA ARG A 167 10.59 -14.51 -7.26
C ARG A 167 10.67 -15.88 -6.58
N GLY A 168 9.50 -16.42 -6.23
CA GLY A 168 9.27 -17.83 -5.91
C GLY A 168 9.44 -18.31 -4.46
N ALA A 169 9.88 -17.49 -3.48
CA ALA A 169 10.23 -18.04 -2.16
C ALA A 169 9.43 -17.49 -0.96
N GLY A 170 8.94 -16.26 -1.02
CA GLY A 170 8.17 -15.63 0.06
C GLY A 170 6.75 -15.25 -0.40
N TRP A 171 5.74 -15.43 0.46
CA TRP A 171 4.32 -15.24 0.17
C TRP A 171 3.60 -14.56 1.35
N ILE A 172 2.52 -13.83 1.04
CA ILE A 172 1.50 -13.40 2.01
C ILE A 172 0.24 -14.19 1.71
N TYR A 173 -0.34 -14.85 2.72
CA TYR A 173 -1.65 -15.50 2.62
C TYR A 173 -2.70 -14.68 3.33
N PHE A 174 -3.84 -14.51 2.68
CA PHE A 174 -4.92 -13.66 3.16
C PHE A 174 -6.30 -14.13 2.69
N ARG A 175 -7.35 -13.52 3.24
CA ARG A 175 -8.75 -13.68 2.80
C ARG A 175 -9.46 -12.34 2.79
N LEU A 176 -10.55 -12.28 2.03
CA LEU A 176 -11.51 -11.18 2.10
C LEU A 176 -12.49 -11.44 3.26
N VAL A 177 -12.82 -10.39 4.01
CA VAL A 177 -13.82 -10.42 5.08
C VAL A 177 -14.90 -9.40 4.72
N HIS A 178 -15.93 -9.87 4.00
CA HIS A 178 -16.94 -9.00 3.39
C HIS A 178 -17.71 -8.17 4.41
N GLU A 179 -18.07 -8.76 5.55
CA GLU A 179 -18.84 -8.10 6.61
C GLU A 179 -18.08 -6.92 7.23
N GLU A 180 -16.75 -6.99 7.22
CA GLU A 180 -15.85 -6.02 7.83
C GLU A 180 -15.20 -5.09 6.80
N LYS A 181 -15.49 -5.29 5.51
CA LYS A 181 -14.86 -4.58 4.38
C LYS A 181 -13.33 -4.56 4.47
N ALA A 182 -12.76 -5.68 4.91
CA ALA A 182 -11.34 -5.78 5.24
C ALA A 182 -10.67 -6.95 4.54
N ILE A 183 -9.33 -6.86 4.44
CA ILE A 183 -8.48 -7.98 4.06
C ILE A 183 -7.80 -8.50 5.32
N ARG A 184 -7.95 -9.79 5.61
CA ARG A 184 -7.32 -10.42 6.77
C ARG A 184 -6.13 -11.27 6.37
N ILE A 185 -4.99 -11.00 7.00
CA ILE A 185 -3.69 -11.60 6.75
C ILE A 185 -3.45 -12.72 7.77
N ALA A 186 -3.12 -13.91 7.30
CA ALA A 186 -2.85 -15.07 8.15
C ALA A 186 -1.37 -15.43 8.26
N HIS A 187 -0.57 -15.14 7.22
CA HIS A 187 0.84 -15.56 7.16
C HIS A 187 1.66 -14.65 6.26
N ILE A 188 2.90 -14.37 6.67
CA ILE A 188 3.91 -13.65 5.89
C ILE A 188 5.24 -14.40 5.98
N GLY A 189 5.76 -14.94 4.89
CA GLY A 189 7.05 -15.61 4.94
C GLY A 189 7.19 -16.68 3.88
N ARG A 190 7.85 -17.80 4.22
CA ARG A 190 8.04 -18.91 3.27
C ARG A 190 6.69 -19.38 2.71
N HIS A 191 6.71 -19.77 1.43
CA HIS A 191 5.61 -20.52 0.82
C HIS A 191 5.34 -21.79 1.64
N LEU A 192 4.06 -22.12 1.79
CA LEU A 192 3.58 -23.25 2.58
C LEU A 192 3.07 -24.39 1.69
#